data_AF-A0A9D8P1D2-F1
#
_entry.id   AF-A0A9D8P1D2-F1
#
_cell.length_a   1.000
_cell.length_b   1.000
_cell.length_c   1.000
_cell.angle_alpha   90.00
_cell.angle_beta   90.00
_cell.angle_gamma   90.00
#
_symmetry.space_group_name_H-M   'P 1'
#
loop_
_entity.id
_entity.type
_entity.pdbx_description
1 polymer ?
#
loop_
_entity_poly.entity_id
_entity_poly.type
_entity_poly.pdbx_seq_one_letter_code
_entity_poly.pdbx_strand_id
1 'polypeptide(L)'
;MDGQPFLVVHQAIDPGLIKVIEQDILPRLEQQVPGQPDPAALAADPLRHRFTLVFDREGYSPDWLRRMKEQRVACLTYHKYPGTDWPVDEFRAHAVTPPTGQIITLQLAERGTRLSNGLWVREIRKLTERGHQTALLATDYQSALGPVAGAMFARWSQENFFKYARQHFGLDRLADYGTEPISDPIPVVNPAYRQLDGQVRSVAGKLSRLLAQFGAMNLEQPIEPEHVEPFLRRKAALQEEIDALQSELQIRKESRRATPRHITVAELSAEDRFRQLRTQSKHLIDTIKMVAYRAETAMANGLRESLGHPDEARRLLQALYTTEADLLPDPKAGTLTVRLHHLANAASDAAIQKLCEELNATETVFPRTNLRLVLKVGSS
;
A
#
# COMPACT_ATOMS: atom_id res chain seq x y z
N MET A 1 1.38 15.48 1.52
CA MET A 1 2.13 14.21 1.48
C MET A 1 2.53 13.92 0.05
N ASP A 2 3.78 14.14 -0.32
CA ASP A 2 4.29 13.99 -1.69
C ASP A 2 4.59 12.55 -2.12
N GLY A 3 4.31 11.56 -1.27
CA GLY A 3 4.47 10.14 -1.59
C GLY A 3 5.93 9.71 -1.73
N GLN A 4 6.88 10.52 -1.26
CA GLN A 4 8.29 10.18 -1.35
C GLN A 4 8.62 8.97 -0.44
N PRO A 5 9.33 7.96 -0.97
CA PRO A 5 9.69 6.78 -0.19
C PRO A 5 10.71 7.16 0.89
N PHE A 6 10.36 6.95 2.16
CA PHE A 6 11.24 7.22 3.31
C PHE A 6 11.90 5.97 3.86
N LEU A 7 11.15 4.87 3.89
CA LEU A 7 11.54 3.59 4.49
C LEU A 7 11.00 2.44 3.62
N VAL A 8 11.77 1.37 3.50
CA VAL A 8 11.32 0.06 3.01
C VAL A 8 11.57 -1.00 4.09
N VAL A 9 10.61 -1.91 4.27
CA VAL A 9 10.72 -3.07 5.16
C VAL A 9 10.53 -4.32 4.33
N HIS A 10 11.47 -5.27 4.45
CA HIS A 10 11.39 -6.57 3.80
C HIS A 10 11.00 -7.62 4.82
N GLN A 11 9.96 -8.39 4.51
CA GLN A 11 9.52 -9.52 5.31
C GLN A 11 9.57 -10.77 4.45
N ALA A 12 10.29 -11.79 4.92
CA ALA A 12 10.38 -13.08 4.22
C ALA A 12 9.06 -13.86 4.25
N ILE A 13 8.27 -13.64 5.30
CA ILE A 13 6.93 -14.18 5.49
C ILE A 13 6.05 -13.00 5.85
N ASP A 14 4.94 -12.81 5.15
CA ASP A 14 3.99 -11.73 5.43
C ASP A 14 3.27 -11.97 6.77
N PRO A 15 3.58 -11.17 7.82
CA PRO A 15 2.94 -11.31 9.12
C PRO A 15 1.65 -10.47 9.22
N GLY A 16 1.27 -9.78 8.14
CA GLY A 16 0.19 -8.81 8.05
C GLY A 16 0.64 -7.38 8.30
N LEU A 17 0.04 -6.43 7.57
CA LEU A 17 0.38 -5.00 7.59
C LEU A 17 0.47 -4.39 9.01
N ILE A 18 -0.53 -4.65 9.85
CA ILE A 18 -0.59 -4.09 11.23
C ILE A 18 0.64 -4.50 12.03
N LYS A 19 1.05 -5.78 11.93
CA LYS A 19 2.17 -6.30 12.70
C LYS A 19 3.49 -5.70 12.23
N VAL A 20 3.68 -5.55 10.91
CA VAL A 20 4.84 -4.84 10.34
C VAL A 20 4.87 -3.39 10.79
N ILE A 21 3.72 -2.71 10.81
CA ILE A 21 3.67 -1.32 11.28
C ILE A 21 4.09 -1.23 12.75
N GLU A 22 3.52 -2.04 13.64
CA GLU A 22 3.80 -1.99 15.07
C GLU A 22 5.26 -2.37 15.39
N GLN A 23 5.82 -3.37 14.71
CA GLN A 23 7.11 -3.95 15.07
C GLN A 23 8.29 -3.26 14.37
N ASP A 24 8.14 -2.90 13.09
CA ASP A 24 9.27 -2.45 12.26
C ASP A 24 9.21 -0.96 11.91
N ILE A 25 8.00 -0.43 11.66
CA ILE A 25 7.84 0.93 11.12
C ILE A 25 7.70 1.94 12.26
N LEU A 26 6.78 1.71 13.19
CA LEU A 26 6.42 2.67 14.22
C LEU A 26 7.60 3.04 15.13
N PRO A 27 8.39 2.09 15.66
CA PRO A 27 9.54 2.43 16.51
C PRO A 27 10.57 3.33 15.82
N ARG A 28 10.70 3.18 14.49
CA ARG A 28 11.58 4.03 13.68
C ARG A 28 11.00 5.41 13.49
N LEU A 29 9.71 5.51 13.16
CA LEU A 29 9.04 6.80 12.96
C LEU A 29 9.04 7.65 14.23
N GLU A 30 8.83 7.03 15.40
CA GLU A 30 8.90 7.73 16.69
C GLU A 30 10.26 8.37 16.98
N GLN A 31 11.34 7.89 16.37
CA GLN A 31 12.68 8.46 16.51
C GLN A 31 13.04 9.42 15.38
N GLN A 32 12.55 9.14 14.17
CA GLN A 32 13.03 9.78 12.94
C GLN A 32 12.12 10.88 12.42
N VAL A 33 10.84 10.90 12.80
CA VAL A 33 9.93 11.99 12.43
C VAL A 33 10.36 13.26 13.16
N PRO A 34 10.74 14.34 12.45
CA PRO A 34 11.18 15.58 13.08
C PRO A 34 10.00 16.36 13.66
N GLY A 35 10.26 17.27 14.61
CA GLY A 35 9.27 18.23 15.12
C GLY A 35 8.16 17.59 15.96
N GLN A 36 8.40 16.43 16.58
CA GLN A 36 7.42 15.80 17.45
C GLN A 36 7.15 16.65 18.71
N PRO A 37 5.90 16.68 19.20
CA PRO A 37 5.56 17.35 20.44
C PRO A 37 6.28 16.68 21.62
N ASP A 38 6.76 17.51 22.54
CA ASP A 38 7.36 17.01 23.78
C ASP A 38 6.31 16.38 24.72
N PRO A 39 6.74 15.63 25.75
CA PRO A 39 5.82 14.99 26.69
C PRO A 39 4.89 15.96 27.43
N ALA A 40 5.33 17.19 27.71
CA ALA A 40 4.50 18.18 28.41
C ALA A 40 3.38 18.70 27.50
N ALA A 41 3.69 18.95 26.22
CA ALA A 41 2.74 19.33 25.20
C ALA A 41 1.69 18.23 24.94
N LEU A 42 2.10 16.96 24.98
CA LEU A 42 1.16 15.82 24.89
C LEU A 42 0.30 15.69 26.15
N ALA A 43 0.86 15.95 27.33
CA ALA A 43 0.10 15.92 28.58
C ALA A 43 -0.93 17.05 28.68
N ALA A 44 -0.59 18.25 28.16
CA ALA A 44 -1.44 19.44 28.21
C ALA A 44 -2.67 19.37 27.28
N ASP A 45 -2.58 18.62 26.18
CA ASP A 45 -3.66 18.51 25.20
C ASP A 45 -3.93 17.04 24.86
N PRO A 46 -5.01 16.43 25.38
CA PRO A 46 -5.35 15.02 25.11
C PRO A 46 -5.60 14.67 23.63
N LEU A 47 -5.91 15.65 22.78
CA LEU A 47 -6.21 15.44 21.36
C LEU A 47 -4.96 15.60 20.47
N ARG A 48 -3.88 16.18 21.00
CA ARG A 48 -2.61 16.31 20.29
C ARG A 48 -2.00 14.94 20.01
N HIS A 49 -1.40 14.77 18.84
CA HIS A 49 -0.74 13.54 18.43
C HIS A 49 0.67 13.85 17.88
N ARG A 50 1.53 12.84 17.83
CA ARG A 50 2.92 12.94 17.38
C ARG A 50 3.01 13.09 15.86
N PHE A 51 2.30 12.22 15.15
CA PHE A 51 2.17 12.20 13.70
C PHE A 51 0.93 11.39 13.28
N THR A 52 0.53 11.51 12.02
CA THR A 52 -0.57 10.74 11.44
C THR A 52 -0.05 9.66 10.50
N LEU A 53 -0.43 8.41 10.75
CA LEU A 53 -0.25 7.28 9.85
C LEU A 53 -1.42 7.19 8.87
N VAL A 54 -1.12 7.14 7.57
CA VAL A 54 -2.11 7.00 6.50
C VAL A 54 -1.88 5.68 5.77
N PHE A 55 -2.87 4.80 5.79
CA PHE A 55 -2.76 3.43 5.28
C PHE A 55 -4.10 2.98 4.68
N ASP A 56 -4.06 1.91 3.90
CA ASP A 56 -5.22 1.42 3.18
C ASP A 56 -6.25 0.70 4.08
N ARG A 57 -7.25 0.07 3.46
CA ARG A 57 -8.33 -0.64 4.15
C ARG A 57 -7.86 -1.92 4.86
N GLU A 58 -6.71 -2.49 4.51
CA GLU A 58 -6.19 -3.70 5.15
C GLU A 58 -5.69 -3.43 6.57
N GLY A 59 -5.24 -2.21 6.85
CA GLY A 59 -4.92 -1.76 8.20
C GLY A 59 -6.12 -1.47 9.10
N TYR A 60 -7.36 -1.64 8.62
CA TYR A 60 -8.55 -1.40 9.44
C TYR A 60 -8.66 -2.43 10.60
N SER A 61 -8.46 -1.95 11.83
CA SER A 61 -8.70 -2.71 13.06
C SER A 61 -9.05 -1.77 14.21
N PRO A 62 -10.29 -1.78 14.74
CA PRO A 62 -10.68 -0.90 15.84
C PRO A 62 -9.76 -0.98 17.06
N ASP A 63 -9.31 -2.18 17.42
CA ASP A 63 -8.42 -2.40 18.57
C ASP A 63 -7.02 -1.86 18.32
N TRP A 64 -6.54 -1.96 17.09
CA TRP A 64 -5.26 -1.37 16.72
C TRP A 64 -5.32 0.16 16.71
N LEU A 65 -6.38 0.75 16.15
CA LEU A 65 -6.60 2.21 16.17
C LEU A 65 -6.61 2.76 17.61
N ARG A 66 -7.18 2.01 18.55
CA ARG A 66 -7.16 2.36 19.99
C ARG A 66 -5.74 2.38 20.55
N ARG A 67 -4.93 1.34 20.29
CA ARG A 67 -3.53 1.28 20.73
C ARG A 67 -2.69 2.41 20.13
N MET A 68 -2.88 2.74 18.85
CA MET A 68 -2.19 3.87 18.22
C MET A 68 -2.57 5.19 18.90
N LYS A 69 -3.85 5.40 19.22
CA LYS A 69 -4.30 6.58 19.98
C LYS A 69 -3.65 6.65 21.36
N GLU A 70 -3.52 5.54 22.07
CA GLU A 70 -2.82 5.48 23.36
C GLU A 70 -1.34 5.88 23.24
N GLN A 71 -0.70 5.52 22.14
CA GLN A 71 0.67 5.93 21.79
C GLN A 71 0.76 7.35 21.20
N ARG A 72 -0.37 8.08 21.17
CA ARG A 72 -0.48 9.44 20.60
C ARG A 72 -0.13 9.48 19.11
N VAL A 73 -0.46 8.42 18.39
CA VAL A 73 -0.32 8.31 16.93
C VAL A 73 -1.72 8.37 16.31
N ALA A 74 -1.94 9.36 15.44
CA ALA A 74 -3.18 9.45 14.70
C ALA A 74 -3.16 8.49 13.51
N CYS A 75 -4.33 8.03 13.11
CA CYS A 75 -4.53 7.07 12.03
C CYS A 75 -5.58 7.59 11.06
N LEU A 76 -5.36 7.33 9.79
CA LEU A 76 -6.26 7.67 8.69
C LEU A 76 -6.35 6.49 7.73
N THR A 77 -7.56 5.97 7.55
CA THR A 77 -7.80 4.75 6.74
C THR A 77 -9.19 4.76 6.13
N TYR A 78 -9.43 3.88 5.17
CA TYR A 78 -10.77 3.65 4.65
C TYR A 78 -11.63 2.90 5.67
N HIS A 79 -12.89 3.31 5.82
CA HIS A 79 -13.85 2.55 6.61
C HIS A 79 -14.17 1.24 5.87
N LYS A 80 -13.84 0.09 6.47
CA LYS A 80 -14.08 -1.23 5.87
C LYS A 80 -15.56 -1.62 5.87
N TYR A 81 -16.31 -1.19 6.88
CA TYR A 81 -17.72 -1.53 7.08
C TYR A 81 -18.54 -0.26 7.36
N PRO A 82 -18.63 0.68 6.40
CA PRO A 82 -19.42 1.88 6.59
C PRO A 82 -20.91 1.55 6.72
N GLY A 83 -21.62 2.34 7.53
CA GLY A 83 -23.08 2.32 7.56
C GLY A 83 -23.68 2.88 6.26
N THR A 84 -25.00 3.00 6.23
CA THR A 84 -25.75 3.52 5.07
C THR A 84 -25.23 4.87 4.57
N ASP A 85 -25.43 5.14 3.29
CA ASP A 85 -25.09 6.42 2.66
C ASP A 85 -25.76 7.59 3.38
N TRP A 86 -25.03 8.71 3.48
CA TRP A 86 -25.52 9.94 4.10
C TRP A 86 -26.31 10.78 3.07
N PRO A 87 -27.24 11.63 3.53
CA PRO A 87 -27.92 12.59 2.66
C PRO A 87 -26.93 13.49 1.89
N VAL A 88 -27.18 13.71 0.61
CA VAL A 88 -26.30 14.48 -0.30
C VAL A 88 -26.16 15.94 0.14
N ASP A 89 -27.19 16.49 0.77
CA ASP A 89 -27.27 17.84 1.34
C ASP A 89 -26.39 18.05 2.57
N GLU A 90 -25.73 17.01 3.10
CA GLU A 90 -24.70 17.17 4.14
C GLU A 90 -23.32 17.48 3.56
N PHE A 91 -23.10 17.21 2.26
CA PHE A 91 -21.82 17.40 1.63
C PHE A 91 -21.60 18.86 1.24
N ARG A 92 -20.39 19.36 1.47
CA ARG A 92 -19.97 20.72 1.13
C ARG A 92 -18.72 20.68 0.26
N ALA A 93 -18.55 21.70 -0.56
CA ALA A 93 -17.36 21.89 -1.36
C ALA A 93 -16.18 22.30 -0.46
N HIS A 94 -15.11 21.51 -0.49
CA HIS A 94 -13.86 21.81 0.20
C HIS A 94 -12.72 21.88 -0.82
N ALA A 95 -12.00 22.99 -0.81
CA ALA A 95 -10.74 23.11 -1.54
C ALA A 95 -9.66 22.25 -0.87
N VAL A 96 -8.99 21.44 -1.66
CA VAL A 96 -7.91 20.55 -1.22
C VAL A 96 -6.74 20.73 -2.15
N THR A 97 -5.55 20.95 -1.58
CA THR A 97 -4.31 21.02 -2.34
C THR A 97 -3.61 19.66 -2.28
N PRO A 98 -3.67 18.85 -3.34
CA PRO A 98 -2.89 17.64 -3.46
C PRO A 98 -1.40 17.99 -3.63
N PRO A 99 -0.51 17.00 -3.56
CA PRO A 99 0.94 17.23 -3.64
C PRO A 99 1.42 17.76 -4.99
N THR A 100 0.59 17.66 -6.03
CA THR A 100 0.84 18.24 -7.36
C THR A 100 0.65 19.76 -7.38
N GLY A 101 0.19 20.38 -6.28
CA GLY A 101 -0.03 21.82 -6.15
C GLY A 101 -1.35 22.33 -6.72
N GLN A 102 -2.01 21.56 -7.60
CA GLN A 102 -3.28 21.95 -8.22
C GLN A 102 -4.44 21.84 -7.23
N ILE A 103 -5.04 22.96 -6.84
CA ILE A 103 -6.22 22.96 -5.96
C ILE A 103 -7.38 22.24 -6.65
N ILE A 104 -7.88 21.18 -6.01
CA ILE A 104 -9.07 20.45 -6.41
C ILE A 104 -10.20 20.70 -5.42
N THR A 105 -11.44 20.65 -5.90
CA THR A 105 -12.62 20.75 -5.04
C THR A 105 -13.17 19.35 -4.78
N LEU A 106 -13.36 18.99 -3.51
CA LEU A 106 -13.99 17.73 -3.09
C LEU A 106 -15.30 18.02 -2.36
N GLN A 107 -16.33 17.21 -2.63
CA GLN A 107 -17.56 17.21 -1.85
C GLN A 107 -17.36 16.32 -0.63
N LEU A 108 -17.26 16.92 0.56
CA LEU A 108 -16.97 16.22 1.81
C LEU A 108 -18.05 16.46 2.86
N ALA A 109 -18.29 15.47 3.70
CA ALA A 109 -19.08 15.56 4.92
C ALA A 109 -18.33 14.86 6.06
N GLU A 110 -18.60 15.27 7.29
CA GLU A 110 -17.95 14.72 8.49
C GLU A 110 -18.97 14.46 9.60
N ARG A 111 -18.85 13.31 10.28
CA ARG A 111 -19.59 12.99 11.51
C ARG A 111 -18.67 12.31 12.52
N GLY A 112 -19.05 12.35 13.80
CA GLY A 112 -18.46 11.46 14.81
C GLY A 112 -19.12 10.08 14.76
N THR A 113 -18.31 9.02 14.73
CA THR A 113 -18.79 7.62 14.77
C THR A 113 -18.09 6.87 15.89
N ARG A 114 -18.83 6.01 16.60
CA ARG A 114 -18.28 5.12 17.63
C ARG A 114 -18.10 3.72 17.05
N LEU A 115 -16.86 3.21 17.05
CA LEU A 115 -16.53 1.87 16.57
C LEU A 115 -17.03 0.79 17.53
N SER A 116 -17.01 -0.47 17.08
CA SER A 116 -17.49 -1.64 17.84
C SER A 116 -16.81 -1.81 19.20
N ASN A 117 -15.53 -1.44 19.31
CA ASN A 117 -14.80 -1.48 20.56
C ASN A 117 -15.01 -0.22 21.43
N GLY A 118 -15.93 0.66 21.05
CA GLY A 118 -16.29 1.87 21.78
C GLY A 118 -15.39 3.09 21.50
N LEU A 119 -14.40 2.99 20.62
CA LEU A 119 -13.54 4.12 20.23
C LEU A 119 -14.35 5.13 19.39
N TRP A 120 -14.43 6.38 19.84
CA TRP A 120 -14.93 7.49 19.03
C TRP A 120 -13.89 7.91 18.01
N VAL A 121 -14.30 8.08 16.75
CA VAL A 121 -13.47 8.52 15.63
C VAL A 121 -14.24 9.52 14.76
N ARG A 122 -13.55 10.26 13.92
CA ARG A 122 -14.19 11.04 12.85
C ARG A 122 -14.42 10.12 11.66
N GLU A 123 -15.64 10.07 11.17
CA GLU A 123 -15.95 9.49 9.87
C GLU A 123 -16.07 10.64 8.87
N ILE A 124 -15.26 10.58 7.82
CA ILE A 124 -15.25 11.55 6.74
C ILE A 124 -15.73 10.84 5.49
N ARG A 125 -16.68 11.42 4.76
CA ARG A 125 -17.16 10.85 3.50
C ARG A 125 -16.88 11.81 2.36
N LYS A 126 -16.42 11.25 1.24
CA LYS A 126 -16.34 11.94 -0.05
C LYS A 126 -17.47 11.47 -0.94
N LEU A 127 -18.24 12.41 -1.48
CA LEU A 127 -19.24 12.16 -2.50
C LEU A 127 -18.62 12.31 -3.89
N THR A 128 -18.92 11.35 -4.77
CA THR A 128 -18.57 11.44 -6.20
C THR A 128 -19.76 11.95 -7.01
N GLU A 129 -19.51 12.43 -8.23
CA GLU A 129 -20.56 12.87 -9.17
C GLU A 129 -21.59 11.77 -9.48
N ARG A 130 -21.18 10.50 -9.38
CA ARG A 130 -22.06 9.33 -9.58
C ARG A 130 -22.88 8.96 -8.34
N GLY A 131 -22.79 9.73 -7.26
CA GLY A 131 -23.50 9.48 -6.00
C GLY A 131 -22.81 8.51 -5.04
N HIS A 132 -21.72 7.85 -5.44
CA HIS A 132 -20.98 6.95 -4.56
C HIS A 132 -20.27 7.71 -3.43
N GLN A 133 -20.34 7.18 -2.20
CA GLN A 133 -19.69 7.72 -1.01
C GLN A 133 -18.51 6.85 -0.59
N THR A 134 -17.32 7.46 -0.54
CA THR A 134 -16.13 6.82 0.03
C THR A 134 -15.97 7.25 1.47
N ALA A 135 -16.07 6.30 2.41
CA ALA A 135 -15.93 6.56 3.83
C ALA A 135 -14.48 6.34 4.33
N LEU A 136 -14.02 7.29 5.13
CA LEU A 136 -12.71 7.36 5.77
C LEU A 136 -12.90 7.44 7.28
N LEU A 137 -11.97 6.88 8.04
CA LEU A 137 -11.89 7.03 9.49
C LEU A 137 -10.62 7.77 9.86
N ALA A 138 -10.74 8.76 10.74
CA ALA A 138 -9.62 9.51 11.29
C ALA A 138 -9.64 9.51 12.81
N THR A 139 -8.49 9.22 13.43
CA THR A 139 -8.24 9.46 14.86
C THR A 139 -7.45 10.75 15.10
N ASP A 140 -7.28 11.58 14.07
CA ASP A 140 -6.86 12.97 14.18
C ASP A 140 -8.08 13.85 14.46
N TYR A 141 -8.20 14.39 15.68
CA TYR A 141 -9.36 15.20 16.08
C TYR A 141 -9.18 16.71 15.89
N GLN A 142 -8.03 17.16 15.40
CA GLN A 142 -7.66 18.58 15.40
C GLN A 142 -7.51 19.14 14.00
N SER A 143 -6.99 18.35 13.05
CA SER A 143 -6.74 18.82 11.71
C SER A 143 -8.04 19.10 10.95
N ALA A 144 -8.00 20.15 10.12
CA ALA A 144 -9.12 20.51 9.26
C ALA A 144 -9.49 19.37 8.29
N LEU A 145 -10.79 19.28 7.98
CA LEU A 145 -11.38 18.25 7.13
C LEU A 145 -10.69 18.10 5.75
N GLY A 146 -10.48 19.22 5.06
CA GLY A 146 -9.89 19.24 3.71
C GLY A 146 -8.50 18.60 3.66
N PRO A 147 -7.53 19.06 4.46
CA PRO A 147 -6.20 18.45 4.55
C PRO A 147 -6.21 16.96 4.91
N VAL A 148 -7.03 16.53 5.88
CA VAL A 148 -7.14 15.12 6.28
C VAL A 148 -7.66 14.28 5.11
N ALA A 149 -8.76 14.70 4.48
CA ALA A 149 -9.29 14.00 3.32
C ALA A 149 -8.29 13.97 2.15
N GLY A 150 -7.63 15.10 1.88
CA GLY A 150 -6.60 15.23 0.85
C GLY A 150 -5.42 14.30 1.06
N ALA A 151 -4.94 14.16 2.29
CA ALA A 151 -3.90 13.22 2.67
C ALA A 151 -4.29 11.77 2.34
N MET A 152 -5.52 11.36 2.63
CA MET A 152 -6.00 10.01 2.32
C MET A 152 -6.11 9.76 0.82
N PHE A 153 -6.62 10.71 0.04
CA PHE A 153 -6.74 10.56 -1.41
C PHE A 153 -5.38 10.62 -2.11
N ALA A 154 -4.46 11.43 -1.58
CA ALA A 154 -3.08 11.48 -2.07
C ALA A 154 -2.31 10.18 -1.80
N ARG A 155 -2.77 9.30 -0.90
CA ARG A 155 -2.13 7.99 -0.59
C ARG A 155 -1.87 7.15 -1.84
N TRP A 156 -2.67 7.30 -2.89
CA TRP A 156 -2.44 6.61 -4.18
C TRP A 156 -1.05 6.91 -4.79
N SER A 157 -0.39 7.98 -4.35
CA SER A 157 1.02 8.25 -4.66
C SER A 157 1.95 7.07 -4.30
N GLN A 158 1.63 6.29 -3.26
CA GLN A 158 2.38 5.09 -2.88
C GLN A 158 2.35 4.04 -4.00
N GLU A 159 1.17 3.79 -4.57
CA GLU A 159 0.99 2.84 -5.67
C GLU A 159 1.64 3.35 -6.96
N ASN A 160 1.54 4.65 -7.21
CA ASN A 160 2.26 5.31 -8.30
C ASN A 160 3.78 5.16 -8.14
N PHE A 161 4.31 5.32 -6.92
CA PHE A 161 5.72 5.06 -6.63
C PHE A 161 6.08 3.61 -6.96
N PHE A 162 5.36 2.62 -6.40
CA PHE A 162 5.69 1.21 -6.65
C PHE A 162 5.60 0.85 -8.13
N LYS A 163 4.57 1.31 -8.86
CA LYS A 163 4.45 1.10 -10.30
C LYS A 163 5.66 1.69 -11.04
N TYR A 164 5.96 2.96 -10.79
CA TYR A 164 7.02 3.68 -11.46
C TYR A 164 8.41 3.14 -11.14
N ALA A 165 8.70 2.90 -9.85
CA ALA A 165 9.98 2.38 -9.39
C ALA A 165 10.24 0.95 -9.86
N ARG A 166 9.21 0.12 -10.00
CA ARG A 166 9.35 -1.20 -10.63
C ARG A 166 9.71 -1.09 -12.10
N GLN A 167 9.03 -0.22 -12.83
CA GLN A 167 9.22 -0.05 -14.27
C GLN A 167 10.57 0.59 -14.62
N HIS A 168 10.96 1.65 -13.93
CA HIS A 168 12.09 2.50 -14.32
C HIS A 168 13.34 2.32 -13.45
N PHE A 169 13.19 1.91 -12.19
CA PHE A 169 14.30 1.69 -11.26
C PHE A 169 14.53 0.19 -10.96
N GLY A 170 13.69 -0.70 -11.50
CA GLY A 170 13.80 -2.14 -11.26
C GLY A 170 13.68 -2.51 -9.77
N LEU A 171 12.77 -1.86 -9.02
CA LEU A 171 12.59 -2.09 -7.58
C LEU A 171 12.39 -3.57 -7.22
N ASP A 172 11.65 -4.33 -8.03
CA ASP A 172 11.37 -5.75 -7.79
C ASP A 172 12.45 -6.70 -8.32
N ARG A 173 13.49 -6.19 -9.00
CA ARG A 173 14.54 -7.06 -9.53
C ARG A 173 15.36 -7.65 -8.39
N LEU A 174 15.73 -8.92 -8.55
CA LEU A 174 16.65 -9.59 -7.64
C LEU A 174 18.00 -8.86 -7.66
N ALA A 175 18.48 -8.52 -6.47
CA ALA A 175 19.79 -7.94 -6.24
C ALA A 175 20.86 -9.01 -6.01
N ASP A 176 20.46 -10.17 -5.51
CA ASP A 176 21.30 -11.30 -5.14
C ASP A 176 20.44 -12.58 -5.24
N TYR A 177 21.10 -13.73 -5.44
CA TYR A 177 20.53 -15.07 -5.43
C TYR A 177 20.86 -15.85 -4.15
N GLY A 178 21.71 -15.29 -3.28
CA GLY A 178 22.08 -15.90 -2.00
C GLY A 178 20.86 -16.12 -1.09
N THR A 179 20.83 -17.29 -0.43
CA THR A 179 19.80 -17.63 0.56
C THR A 179 20.38 -17.91 1.93
N GLU A 180 19.59 -17.66 2.97
CA GLU A 180 19.94 -17.87 4.36
C GLU A 180 18.80 -18.59 5.11
N PRO A 181 19.11 -19.37 6.16
CA PRO A 181 18.07 -19.98 6.96
C PRO A 181 17.27 -18.90 7.69
N ILE A 182 15.96 -19.15 7.86
CA ILE A 182 15.12 -18.31 8.70
C ILE A 182 15.40 -18.69 10.15
N SER A 183 16.08 -17.81 10.89
CA SER A 183 16.50 -18.06 12.27
C SER A 183 15.39 -17.85 13.29
N ASP A 184 14.45 -16.97 13.00
CA ASP A 184 13.41 -16.56 13.94
C ASP A 184 12.28 -17.60 13.95
N PRO A 185 11.61 -17.83 15.10
CA PRO A 185 10.45 -18.71 15.20
C PRO A 185 9.22 -18.05 14.56
N ILE A 186 9.29 -17.78 13.26
CA ILE A 186 8.23 -17.11 12.52
C ILE A 186 7.08 -18.11 12.34
N PRO A 187 5.85 -17.75 12.78
CA PRO A 187 4.70 -18.62 12.60
C PRO A 187 4.30 -18.63 11.11
N VAL A 188 4.20 -19.83 10.55
CA VAL A 188 3.70 -20.09 9.19
C VAL A 188 2.45 -20.94 9.27
N VAL A 189 1.60 -20.85 8.25
CA VAL A 189 0.43 -21.73 8.14
C VAL A 189 0.91 -23.17 7.98
N ASN A 190 0.48 -24.05 8.86
CA ASN A 190 0.81 -25.47 8.81
C ASN A 190 0.33 -26.08 7.48
N PRO A 191 1.21 -26.67 6.65
CA PRO A 191 0.83 -27.32 5.39
C PRO A 191 -0.28 -28.37 5.55
N ALA A 192 -0.23 -29.17 6.62
CA ALA A 192 -1.26 -30.16 6.93
C ALA A 192 -2.62 -29.52 7.24
N TYR A 193 -2.62 -28.41 8.00
CA TYR A 193 -3.84 -27.64 8.25
C TYR A 193 -4.41 -27.06 6.95
N ARG A 194 -3.56 -26.50 6.09
CA ARG A 194 -3.95 -25.92 4.80
C ARG A 194 -4.59 -26.98 3.89
N GLN A 195 -4.01 -28.18 3.84
CA GLN A 195 -4.56 -29.29 3.07
C GLN A 195 -5.93 -29.71 3.60
N LEU A 196 -6.08 -29.87 4.91
CA LEU A 196 -7.36 -30.20 5.55
C LEU A 196 -8.41 -29.10 5.34
N ASP A 197 -8.03 -27.83 5.42
CA ASP A 197 -8.94 -26.71 5.14
C ASP A 197 -9.41 -26.72 3.67
N GLY A 198 -8.52 -27.01 2.73
CA GLY A 198 -8.86 -27.21 1.33
C GLY A 198 -9.86 -28.36 1.13
N GLN A 199 -9.66 -29.49 1.81
CA GLN A 199 -10.58 -30.62 1.79
C GLN A 199 -11.95 -30.24 2.37
N VAL A 200 -11.99 -29.57 3.53
CA VAL A 200 -13.23 -29.08 4.15
C VAL A 200 -13.99 -28.17 3.19
N ARG A 201 -13.32 -27.21 2.53
CA ARG A 201 -13.95 -26.31 1.57
C ARG A 201 -14.48 -27.05 0.34
N SER A 202 -13.75 -28.05 -0.15
CA SER A 202 -14.17 -28.89 -1.27
C SER A 202 -15.43 -29.68 -0.95
N VAL A 203 -15.46 -30.41 0.18
CA VAL A 203 -16.62 -31.20 0.62
C VAL A 203 -17.82 -30.30 0.92
N ALA A 204 -17.61 -29.19 1.62
CA ALA A 204 -18.68 -28.21 1.90
C ALA A 204 -19.27 -27.63 0.61
N GLY A 205 -18.43 -27.35 -0.40
CA GLY A 205 -18.89 -26.91 -1.72
C GLY A 205 -19.72 -27.97 -2.45
N LYS A 206 -19.33 -29.24 -2.40
CA LYS A 206 -20.13 -30.36 -2.96
C LYS A 206 -21.47 -30.50 -2.24
N LEU A 207 -21.46 -30.51 -0.91
CA LEU A 207 -22.66 -30.62 -0.08
C LEU A 207 -23.63 -29.47 -0.36
N SER A 208 -23.14 -28.23 -0.45
CA SER A 208 -23.98 -27.06 -0.78
C SER A 208 -24.70 -27.22 -2.12
N ARG A 209 -24.01 -27.74 -3.15
CA ARG A 209 -24.62 -28.01 -4.46
C ARG A 209 -25.69 -29.11 -4.40
N LEU A 210 -25.44 -30.21 -3.69
CA LEU A 210 -26.43 -31.28 -3.55
C LEU A 210 -27.64 -30.85 -2.73
N LEU A 211 -27.44 -30.09 -1.65
CA LEU A 211 -28.55 -29.52 -0.87
C LEU A 211 -29.42 -28.59 -1.72
N ALA A 212 -28.81 -27.79 -2.60
CA ALA A 212 -29.56 -26.95 -3.54
C ALA A 212 -30.34 -27.80 -4.57
N GLN A 213 -29.73 -28.85 -5.12
CA GLN A 213 -30.41 -29.78 -6.03
C GLN A 213 -31.58 -30.50 -5.35
N PHE A 214 -31.36 -31.00 -4.13
CA PHE A 214 -32.37 -31.67 -3.33
C PHE A 214 -33.53 -30.73 -2.97
N GLY A 215 -33.23 -29.48 -2.60
CA GLY A 215 -34.25 -28.46 -2.32
C GLY A 215 -35.02 -27.99 -3.57
N ALA A 216 -34.43 -28.09 -4.75
CA ALA A 216 -35.08 -27.78 -6.02
C ALA A 216 -35.89 -28.95 -6.61
N MET A 217 -35.78 -30.17 -6.05
CA MET A 217 -36.52 -31.32 -6.54
C MET A 217 -38.01 -31.24 -6.21
N ASN A 218 -38.83 -31.11 -7.26
CA ASN A 218 -40.28 -31.17 -7.19
C ASN A 218 -40.81 -32.27 -8.13
N LEU A 219 -41.94 -32.87 -7.79
CA LEU A 219 -42.66 -33.77 -8.68
C LEU A 219 -43.56 -32.92 -9.59
N GLU A 220 -43.18 -32.75 -10.85
CA GLU A 220 -43.94 -31.97 -11.85
C GLU A 220 -45.07 -32.79 -12.52
N GLN A 221 -45.06 -34.10 -12.35
CA GLN A 221 -46.01 -35.05 -12.93
C GLN A 221 -47.14 -35.38 -11.93
N PRO A 222 -48.29 -35.89 -12.41
CA PRO A 222 -49.38 -36.36 -11.54
C PRO A 222 -48.88 -37.38 -10.52
N ILE A 223 -49.51 -37.42 -9.34
CA ILE A 223 -49.15 -38.34 -8.25
C ILE A 223 -49.69 -39.75 -8.60
N GLU A 224 -49.03 -40.39 -9.54
CA GLU A 224 -49.30 -41.76 -9.99
C GLU A 224 -48.09 -42.66 -9.69
N PRO A 225 -48.30 -43.95 -9.37
CA PRO A 225 -47.22 -44.85 -8.92
C PRO A 225 -46.03 -44.91 -9.87
N GLU A 226 -46.28 -44.87 -11.19
CA GLU A 226 -45.27 -44.93 -12.24
C GLU A 226 -44.29 -43.75 -12.26
N HIS A 227 -44.72 -42.58 -11.77
CA HIS A 227 -43.91 -41.35 -11.74
C HIS A 227 -43.34 -41.06 -10.35
N VAL A 228 -44.06 -41.49 -9.30
CA VAL A 228 -43.67 -41.30 -7.90
C VAL A 228 -42.50 -42.21 -7.52
N GLU A 229 -42.49 -43.48 -7.94
CA GLU A 229 -41.42 -44.42 -7.57
C GLU A 229 -40.02 -43.98 -8.05
N PRO A 230 -39.81 -43.60 -9.33
CA PRO A 230 -38.51 -43.11 -9.80
C PRO A 230 -38.11 -41.78 -9.17
N PHE A 231 -39.07 -40.92 -8.82
CA PHE A 231 -38.81 -39.66 -8.10
C PHE A 231 -38.34 -39.93 -6.67
N LEU A 232 -39.01 -40.81 -5.93
CA LEU A 232 -38.61 -41.21 -4.57
C LEU A 232 -37.24 -41.88 -4.55
N ARG A 233 -36.93 -42.75 -5.52
CA ARG A 233 -35.60 -43.37 -5.64
C ARG A 233 -34.50 -42.35 -5.86
N ARG A 234 -34.70 -41.39 -6.77
CA ARG A 234 -33.73 -40.30 -7.01
C ARG A 234 -33.54 -39.42 -5.79
N LYS A 235 -34.63 -39.09 -5.09
CA LYS A 235 -34.59 -38.29 -3.86
C LYS A 235 -33.86 -39.04 -2.73
N ALA A 236 -34.12 -40.34 -2.56
CA ALA A 236 -33.43 -41.18 -1.59
C ALA A 236 -31.92 -41.28 -1.87
N ALA A 237 -31.53 -41.52 -3.13
CA ALA A 237 -30.13 -41.58 -3.53
C ALA A 237 -29.38 -40.26 -3.25
N LEU A 238 -30.02 -39.11 -3.51
CA LEU A 238 -29.44 -37.81 -3.17
C LEU A 238 -29.36 -37.59 -1.66
N GLN A 239 -30.34 -38.06 -0.89
CA GLN A 239 -30.30 -37.98 0.57
C GLN A 239 -29.13 -38.80 1.13
N GLU A 240 -28.91 -40.02 0.62
CA GLU A 240 -27.76 -40.85 1.01
C GLU A 240 -26.42 -40.17 0.70
N GLU A 241 -26.30 -39.54 -0.48
CA GLU A 241 -25.08 -38.80 -0.85
C GLU A 241 -24.87 -37.55 0.04
N ILE A 242 -25.95 -36.86 0.40
CA ILE A 242 -25.93 -35.73 1.34
C ILE A 242 -25.44 -36.20 2.71
N ASP A 243 -25.99 -37.29 3.25
CA ASP A 243 -25.65 -37.82 4.57
C ASP A 243 -24.18 -38.29 4.61
N ALA A 244 -23.71 -38.91 3.53
CA ALA A 244 -22.32 -39.30 3.37
C ALA A 244 -21.37 -38.09 3.37
N LEU A 245 -21.68 -37.04 2.61
CA LEU A 245 -20.87 -35.82 2.56
C LEU A 245 -20.93 -35.02 3.88
N GLN A 246 -22.07 -35.04 4.58
CA GLN A 246 -22.19 -34.43 5.92
C GLN A 246 -21.26 -35.13 6.92
N SER A 247 -21.24 -36.46 6.90
CA SER A 247 -20.38 -37.28 7.75
C SER A 247 -18.90 -37.05 7.42
N GLU A 248 -18.54 -37.05 6.13
CA GLU A 248 -17.17 -36.74 5.69
C GLU A 248 -16.76 -35.32 6.11
N LEU A 249 -17.63 -34.33 5.92
CA LEU A 249 -17.36 -32.94 6.30
C LEU A 249 -17.09 -32.81 7.79
N GLN A 250 -17.84 -33.53 8.63
CA GLN A 250 -17.66 -33.51 10.07
C GLN A 250 -16.30 -34.11 10.48
N ILE A 251 -15.94 -35.28 9.94
CA ILE A 251 -14.63 -35.91 10.18
C ILE A 251 -13.50 -34.95 9.79
N ARG A 252 -13.57 -34.35 8.60
CA ARG A 252 -12.54 -33.41 8.12
C ARG A 252 -12.46 -32.14 8.98
N LYS A 253 -13.60 -31.63 9.47
CA LYS A 253 -13.63 -30.49 10.39
C LYS A 253 -12.97 -30.84 11.73
N GLU A 254 -13.18 -32.04 12.24
CA GLU A 254 -12.56 -32.53 13.48
C GLU A 254 -11.05 -32.70 13.31
N SER A 255 -10.59 -33.34 12.23
CA SER A 255 -9.15 -33.45 11.92
C SER A 255 -8.50 -32.07 11.78
N ARG A 256 -9.16 -31.13 11.09
CA ARG A 256 -8.68 -29.74 10.96
C ARG A 256 -8.62 -29.03 12.32
N ARG A 257 -9.59 -29.27 13.20
CA ARG A 257 -9.63 -28.67 14.56
C ARG A 257 -8.53 -29.23 15.46
N ALA A 258 -8.18 -30.50 15.30
CA ALA A 258 -7.09 -31.13 16.04
C ALA A 258 -5.71 -30.71 15.53
N THR A 259 -5.61 -30.23 14.29
CA THR A 259 -4.35 -29.80 13.69
C THR A 259 -4.06 -28.33 14.02
N PRO A 260 -2.86 -27.99 14.54
CA PRO A 260 -2.48 -26.60 14.77
C PRO A 260 -2.53 -25.79 13.47
N ARG A 261 -3.18 -24.62 13.50
CA ARG A 261 -3.27 -23.74 12.32
C ARG A 261 -1.92 -23.15 11.91
N HIS A 262 -1.10 -22.82 12.89
CA HIS A 262 0.25 -22.29 12.68
C HIS A 262 1.27 -23.15 13.40
N ILE A 263 2.43 -23.29 12.78
CA ILE A 263 3.65 -23.88 13.33
C ILE A 263 4.81 -22.95 12.99
N THR A 264 5.94 -23.10 13.65
CA THR A 264 7.16 -22.35 13.34
C THR A 264 7.84 -22.90 12.10
N VAL A 265 8.65 -22.08 11.41
CA VAL A 265 9.46 -22.53 10.27
C VAL A 265 10.37 -23.71 10.65
N ALA A 266 10.88 -23.75 11.88
CA ALA A 266 11.73 -24.82 12.38
C ALA A 266 11.00 -26.18 12.49
N GLU A 267 9.69 -26.16 12.75
CA GLU A 267 8.83 -27.35 12.86
C GLU A 267 8.37 -27.88 11.50
N LEU A 268 8.64 -27.17 10.40
CA LEU A 268 8.33 -27.65 9.06
C LEU A 268 9.14 -28.92 8.73
N SER A 269 8.49 -29.81 7.97
CA SER A 269 9.11 -30.98 7.36
C SER A 269 10.29 -30.55 6.48
N ALA A 270 11.23 -31.46 6.20
CA ALA A 270 12.36 -31.15 5.33
C ALA A 270 11.92 -30.73 3.91
N GLU A 271 10.80 -31.27 3.43
CA GLU A 271 10.24 -30.97 2.10
C GLU A 271 9.55 -29.59 2.07
N ASP A 272 8.89 -29.20 3.15
CA ASP A 272 8.19 -27.90 3.24
C ASP A 272 9.11 -26.76 3.71
N ARG A 273 10.32 -27.08 4.21
CA ARG A 273 11.24 -26.08 4.76
C ARG A 273 11.83 -25.22 3.66
N PHE A 274 11.67 -23.92 3.79
CA PHE A 274 12.19 -22.93 2.85
C PHE A 274 13.24 -22.02 3.49
N ARG A 275 13.97 -21.32 2.64
CA ARG A 275 15.01 -20.36 3.00
C ARG A 275 14.59 -18.98 2.52
N GLN A 276 15.05 -17.94 3.21
CA GLN A 276 14.85 -16.57 2.74
C GLN A 276 15.99 -16.12 1.84
N LEU A 277 15.71 -15.19 0.94
CA LEU A 277 16.75 -14.48 0.19
C LEU A 277 17.50 -13.55 1.14
N ARG A 278 18.82 -13.43 0.95
CA ARG A 278 19.62 -12.44 1.67
C ARG A 278 19.16 -11.04 1.30
N THR A 279 18.89 -10.22 2.31
CA THR A 279 18.31 -8.89 2.10
C THR A 279 19.35 -7.77 2.11
N GLN A 280 20.59 -8.03 2.52
CA GLN A 280 21.65 -7.01 2.68
C GLN A 280 21.92 -6.23 1.39
N SER A 281 22.22 -6.93 0.29
CA SER A 281 22.44 -6.33 -1.03
C SER A 281 21.18 -5.63 -1.54
N LYS A 282 20.00 -6.23 -1.29
CA LYS A 282 18.70 -5.66 -1.67
C LYS A 282 18.45 -4.33 -0.96
N HIS A 283 18.70 -4.25 0.35
CA HIS A 283 18.53 -3.04 1.14
C HIS A 283 19.40 -1.90 0.62
N LEU A 284 20.68 -2.17 0.35
CA LEU A 284 21.60 -1.17 -0.19
C LEU A 284 21.12 -0.66 -1.56
N ILE A 285 20.83 -1.58 -2.48
CA ILE A 285 20.41 -1.25 -3.84
C ILE A 285 19.06 -0.52 -3.85
N ASP A 286 18.09 -0.95 -3.04
CA ASP A 286 16.80 -0.28 -2.93
C ASP A 286 16.92 1.11 -2.31
N THR A 287 17.82 1.29 -1.35
CA THR A 287 18.11 2.62 -0.80
C THR A 287 18.60 3.57 -1.89
N ILE A 288 19.54 3.13 -2.74
CA ILE A 288 20.03 3.91 -3.88
C ILE A 288 18.89 4.22 -4.86
N LYS A 289 18.06 3.23 -5.20
CA LYS A 289 16.89 3.42 -6.09
C LYS A 289 15.88 4.40 -5.51
N MET A 290 15.60 4.34 -4.20
CA MET A 290 14.70 5.26 -3.52
C MET A 290 15.26 6.69 -3.54
N VAL A 291 16.56 6.86 -3.29
CA VAL A 291 17.22 8.18 -3.37
C VAL A 291 17.16 8.73 -4.79
N ALA A 292 17.46 7.91 -5.80
CA ALA A 292 17.39 8.31 -7.20
C ALA A 292 15.95 8.71 -7.61
N TYR A 293 14.94 7.94 -7.17
CA TYR A 293 13.54 8.27 -7.39
C TYR A 293 13.15 9.61 -6.74
N ARG A 294 13.63 9.89 -5.53
CA ARG A 294 13.37 11.16 -4.83
C ARG A 294 14.03 12.33 -5.56
N ALA A 295 15.29 12.17 -5.98
CA ALA A 295 15.99 13.18 -6.77
C ALA A 295 15.27 13.47 -8.10
N GLU A 296 14.86 12.43 -8.83
CA GLU A 296 14.07 12.60 -10.05
C GLU A 296 12.72 13.27 -9.78
N THR A 297 12.05 12.93 -8.67
CA THR A 297 10.78 13.54 -8.30
C THR A 297 10.95 15.04 -8.01
N ALA A 298 12.02 15.43 -7.32
CA ALA A 298 12.34 16.83 -7.08
C ALA A 298 12.62 17.59 -8.39
N MET A 299 13.45 17.02 -9.28
CA MET A 299 13.72 17.60 -10.59
C MET A 299 12.45 17.70 -11.46
N ALA A 300 11.59 16.67 -11.44
CA ALA A 300 10.34 16.68 -12.17
C ALA A 300 9.38 17.76 -11.66
N ASN A 301 9.35 18.00 -10.35
CA ASN A 301 8.54 19.07 -9.77
C ASN A 301 9.02 20.46 -10.22
N GLY A 302 10.33 20.72 -10.25
CA GLY A 302 10.88 21.99 -10.78
C GLY A 302 10.60 22.18 -12.28
N LEU A 303 10.77 21.11 -13.07
CA LEU A 303 10.49 21.15 -14.52
C LEU A 303 9.02 21.45 -14.85
N ARG A 304 8.07 21.00 -14.02
CA ARG A 304 6.63 21.20 -14.26
C ARG A 304 6.25 22.67 -14.37
N GLU A 305 6.94 23.57 -13.68
CA GLU A 305 6.68 25.00 -13.72
C GLU A 305 7.10 25.65 -15.05
N SER A 306 7.91 24.95 -15.83
CA SER A 306 8.61 25.49 -17.01
C SER A 306 8.18 24.81 -18.30
N LEU A 307 7.36 23.76 -18.21
CA LEU A 307 6.85 23.00 -19.35
C LEU A 307 5.41 23.39 -19.67
N GLY A 308 5.09 23.49 -20.96
CA GLY A 308 3.70 23.63 -21.42
C GLY A 308 2.81 22.42 -21.09
N HIS A 309 3.42 21.23 -20.98
CA HIS A 309 2.78 19.99 -20.57
C HIS A 309 3.47 19.40 -19.32
N PRO A 310 3.01 19.74 -18.09
CA PRO A 310 3.64 19.32 -16.84
C PRO A 310 3.71 17.79 -16.63
N ASP A 311 2.83 17.03 -17.30
CA ASP A 311 2.82 15.57 -17.28
C ASP A 311 4.01 14.95 -18.03
N GLU A 312 4.68 15.69 -18.91
CA GLU A 312 5.85 15.22 -19.67
C GLU A 312 7.17 15.34 -18.89
N ALA A 313 7.19 16.01 -17.73
CA ALA A 313 8.42 16.31 -16.98
C ALA A 313 9.29 15.06 -16.71
N ARG A 314 8.68 13.94 -16.32
CA ARG A 314 9.45 12.69 -16.09
C ARG A 314 9.96 12.07 -17.38
N ARG A 315 9.22 12.18 -18.49
CA ARG A 315 9.67 11.67 -19.80
C ARG A 315 10.87 12.46 -20.29
N LEU A 316 10.87 13.77 -20.09
CA LEU A 316 12.00 14.64 -20.40
C LEU A 316 13.25 14.24 -19.61
N LEU A 317 13.12 14.03 -18.30
CA LEU A 317 14.24 13.55 -17.46
C LEU A 317 14.75 12.17 -17.89
N GLN A 318 13.85 11.22 -18.18
CA GLN A 318 14.24 9.90 -18.67
C GLN A 318 15.04 9.97 -19.97
N ALA A 319 14.63 10.83 -20.91
CA ALA A 319 15.37 11.06 -22.13
C ALA A 319 16.75 11.64 -21.83
N LEU A 320 16.82 12.64 -20.96
CA LEU A 320 18.07 13.29 -20.55
C LEU A 320 19.08 12.31 -19.96
N TYR A 321 18.64 11.35 -19.13
CA TYR A 321 19.55 10.36 -18.52
C TYR A 321 20.19 9.40 -19.51
N THR A 322 19.65 9.31 -20.72
CA THR A 322 20.18 8.49 -21.81
C THR A 322 21.00 9.27 -22.82
N THR A 323 21.03 10.61 -22.70
CA THR A 323 21.81 11.49 -23.56
C THR A 323 23.26 11.51 -23.06
N GLU A 324 24.21 11.50 -24.00
CA GLU A 324 25.62 11.73 -23.68
C GLU A 324 25.83 13.17 -23.17
N ALA A 325 26.91 13.38 -22.43
CA ALA A 325 27.29 14.70 -21.96
C ALA A 325 28.81 14.81 -21.92
N ASP A 326 29.34 15.99 -22.26
CA ASP A 326 30.77 16.24 -22.13
C ASP A 326 31.11 16.55 -20.68
N LEU A 327 32.11 15.85 -20.14
CA LEU A 327 32.70 16.14 -18.83
C LEU A 327 33.99 16.94 -19.02
N LEU A 328 33.95 18.21 -18.62
CA LEU A 328 35.03 19.17 -18.81
C LEU A 328 35.57 19.62 -17.44
N PRO A 329 36.54 18.90 -16.86
CA PRO A 329 37.18 19.29 -15.61
C PRO A 329 38.08 20.51 -15.82
N ASP A 330 37.97 21.49 -14.93
CA ASP A 330 38.89 22.61 -14.80
C ASP A 330 39.46 22.64 -13.35
N PRO A 331 40.63 22.02 -13.14
CA PRO A 331 41.27 22.01 -11.83
C PRO A 331 41.70 23.40 -11.33
N LYS A 332 41.92 24.38 -12.23
CA LYS A 332 42.34 25.73 -11.84
C LYS A 332 41.15 26.55 -11.34
N ALA A 333 40.01 26.43 -12.02
CA ALA A 333 38.76 27.06 -11.59
C ALA A 333 38.06 26.28 -10.45
N GLY A 334 38.50 25.05 -10.16
CA GLY A 334 37.88 24.19 -9.16
C GLY A 334 36.49 23.72 -9.57
N THR A 335 36.26 23.51 -10.87
CA THR A 335 34.94 23.15 -11.41
C THR A 335 34.98 21.92 -12.30
N LEU A 336 33.89 21.17 -12.35
CA LEU A 336 33.61 20.14 -13.34
C LEU A 336 32.38 20.58 -14.12
N THR A 337 32.58 21.02 -15.36
CA THR A 337 31.46 21.38 -16.23
C THR A 337 30.89 20.14 -16.88
N VAL A 338 29.59 19.90 -16.70
CA VAL A 338 28.82 18.86 -17.38
C VAL A 338 28.00 19.55 -18.47
N ARG A 339 28.41 19.39 -19.73
CA ARG A 339 27.74 20.00 -20.87
C ARG A 339 26.77 18.99 -21.50
N LEU A 340 25.49 19.25 -21.34
CA LEU A 340 24.39 18.46 -21.89
C LEU A 340 24.19 18.81 -23.37
N HIS A 341 24.00 17.84 -24.26
CA HIS A 341 23.68 18.14 -25.66
C HIS A 341 22.23 18.66 -25.80
N HIS A 342 22.00 19.40 -26.88
CA HIS A 342 20.66 19.90 -27.22
C HIS A 342 19.67 18.75 -27.44
N LEU A 343 18.43 18.98 -27.00
CA LEU A 343 17.31 18.09 -27.26
C LEU A 343 16.62 18.44 -28.57
N ALA A 344 15.64 17.62 -28.95
CA ALA A 344 14.97 17.74 -30.25
C ALA A 344 14.16 19.05 -30.44
N ASN A 345 13.90 19.81 -29.38
CA ASN A 345 13.14 21.06 -29.48
C ASN A 345 13.60 22.11 -28.46
N ALA A 346 13.44 23.39 -28.83
CA ALA A 346 13.90 24.53 -28.04
C ALA A 346 13.16 24.70 -26.70
N ALA A 347 11.91 24.24 -26.61
CA ALA A 347 11.15 24.32 -25.36
C ALA A 347 11.74 23.40 -24.28
N SER A 348 12.13 22.18 -24.67
CA SER A 348 12.85 21.24 -23.80
C SER A 348 14.20 21.80 -23.37
N ASP A 349 14.97 22.40 -24.29
CA ASP A 349 16.25 23.04 -23.94
C ASP A 349 16.08 24.18 -22.94
N ALA A 350 15.08 25.04 -23.13
CA ALA A 350 14.78 26.12 -22.19
C ALA A 350 14.40 25.58 -20.80
N ALA A 351 13.59 24.52 -20.74
CA ALA A 351 13.22 23.89 -19.47
C ALA A 351 14.43 23.24 -18.77
N ILE A 352 15.29 22.53 -19.50
CA ILE A 352 16.52 21.94 -18.96
C ILE A 352 17.52 23.01 -18.53
N GLN A 353 17.63 24.11 -19.27
CA GLN A 353 18.50 25.22 -18.90
C GLN A 353 18.12 25.80 -17.53
N LYS A 354 16.82 26.01 -17.28
CA LYS A 354 16.35 26.45 -15.96
C LYS A 354 16.63 25.40 -14.86
N LEU A 355 16.44 24.11 -15.16
CA LEU A 355 16.81 23.05 -14.23
C LEU A 355 18.32 23.06 -13.91
N CYS A 356 19.18 23.29 -14.91
CA CYS A 356 20.62 23.45 -14.70
C CYS A 356 20.94 24.63 -13.78
N GLU A 357 20.26 25.77 -13.94
CA GLU A 357 20.42 26.94 -13.07
C GLU A 357 20.05 26.62 -11.62
N GLU A 358 18.91 25.96 -11.40
CA GLU A 358 18.47 25.51 -10.07
C GLU A 358 19.47 24.54 -9.43
N LEU A 359 19.97 23.56 -10.18
CA LEU A 359 20.95 22.59 -9.69
C LEU A 359 22.33 23.22 -9.45
N ASN A 360 22.73 24.21 -10.25
CA ASN A 360 23.99 24.93 -10.05
C ASN A 360 23.96 25.81 -8.81
N ALA A 361 22.79 26.35 -8.45
CA ALA A 361 22.60 27.15 -7.24
C ALA A 361 22.82 26.36 -5.94
N THR A 362 22.80 25.02 -5.99
CA THR A 362 23.12 24.18 -4.82
C THR A 362 24.63 24.05 -4.59
N GLU A 363 25.47 24.58 -5.48
CA GLU A 363 26.94 24.57 -5.39
C GLU A 363 27.54 23.17 -5.14
N THR A 364 26.89 22.14 -5.67
CA THR A 364 27.25 20.74 -5.39
C THR A 364 28.69 20.43 -5.80
N VAL A 365 29.46 19.82 -4.89
CA VAL A 365 30.81 19.32 -5.16
C VAL A 365 30.73 17.88 -5.67
N PHE A 366 31.45 17.58 -6.76
CA PHE A 366 31.48 16.23 -7.31
C PHE A 366 32.14 15.25 -6.33
N PRO A 367 31.49 14.11 -6.02
CA PRO A 367 31.94 13.22 -4.95
C PRO A 367 33.42 12.82 -5.08
N ARG A 368 34.13 12.81 -3.94
CA ARG A 368 35.56 12.45 -3.83
C ARG A 368 36.51 13.40 -4.58
N THR A 369 36.07 14.60 -4.93
CA THR A 369 36.90 15.66 -5.53
C THR A 369 36.64 17.01 -4.86
N ASN A 370 37.40 18.03 -5.24
CA ASN A 370 37.16 19.43 -4.86
C ASN A 370 36.54 20.24 -6.02
N LEU A 371 35.99 19.56 -7.04
CA LEU A 371 35.44 20.21 -8.23
C LEU A 371 33.95 20.48 -8.02
N ARG A 372 33.54 21.75 -8.04
CA ARG A 372 32.13 22.15 -8.04
C ARG A 372 31.49 21.82 -9.39
N LEU A 373 30.34 21.18 -9.38
CA LEU A 373 29.58 20.87 -10.59
C LEU A 373 29.02 22.15 -11.21
N VAL A 374 29.13 22.23 -12.55
CA VAL A 374 28.50 23.27 -13.37
C VAL A 374 27.77 22.60 -14.53
N LEU A 375 26.46 22.53 -14.44
CA LEU A 375 25.58 22.00 -15.48
C LEU A 375 25.26 23.09 -16.49
N LYS A 376 25.35 22.79 -17.79
CA LYS A 376 24.92 23.71 -18.84
C LYS A 376 24.40 22.95 -20.06
N VAL A 377 23.42 23.52 -20.75
CA VAL A 377 23.06 23.05 -22.09
C VAL A 377 24.16 23.52 -23.06
N GLY A 378 24.52 22.68 -24.01
CA GLY A 378 25.46 23.00 -25.08
C GLY A 378 25.03 24.23 -25.87
N SER A 379 25.95 24.77 -26.66
CA SER A 379 25.63 25.75 -27.70
C SER A 379 25.43 25.02 -29.01
N SER A 380 24.41 25.39 -29.77
CA SER A 380 24.09 24.80 -31.08
C SER A 380 25.17 25.12 -32.11
#